data_AF-A0A8T7AE16-F1
#
_entry.id   AF-A0A8T7AE16-F1
#
_cell.length_a   1.000
_cell.length_b   1.000
_cell.length_c   1.000
_cell.angle_alpha   90.00
_cell.angle_beta   90.00
_cell.angle_gamma   90.00
#
_symmetry.space_group_name_H-M   'P 1'
#
loop_
_entity.id
_entity.type
_entity.pdbx_description
1 polymer ?
#
loop_
_entity_poly.entity_id
_entity_poly.type
_entity_poly.pdbx_seq_one_letter_code
_entity_poly.pdbx_strand_id
1 'polypeptide(L)'
;MSDNYLEGLSKTWAPGNDIAIELGQMEEYAIYRSDLPASGDFNLMLVVKFANTADLAPNKARYEAFMKAYTKAESDKSTEYAQKNYPAMREITGDYMFRKIELKK
;
A
#
# COMPACT_ATOMS: atom_id res chain seq x y z
N MET A 1 -16.72 -5.63 -14.50
CA MET A 1 -15.63 -6.63 -14.40
C MET A 1 -14.96 -6.40 -13.07
N SER A 2 -14.87 -7.42 -12.20
CA SER A 2 -14.01 -7.30 -11.01
C SER A 2 -12.60 -7.06 -11.50
N ASP A 3 -11.98 -5.99 -11.00
CA ASP A 3 -10.61 -5.67 -11.34
C ASP A 3 -9.73 -6.70 -10.62
N ASN A 4 -9.26 -7.74 -11.33
CA ASN A 4 -8.43 -8.83 -10.77
C ASN A 4 -7.24 -8.28 -9.98
N TYR A 5 -6.76 -7.08 -10.35
CA TYR A 5 -5.74 -6.36 -9.60
C TYR A 5 -6.24 -5.93 -8.22
N LEU A 6 -7.43 -5.31 -8.12
CA LEU A 6 -8.03 -4.91 -6.84
C LEU A 6 -8.37 -6.13 -5.95
N GLU A 7 -8.81 -7.23 -6.56
CA GLU A 7 -9.02 -8.49 -5.83
C GLU A 7 -7.69 -9.08 -5.32
N GLY A 8 -6.61 -8.94 -6.09
CA GLY A 8 -5.26 -9.26 -5.63
C GLY A 8 -4.86 -8.41 -4.42
N LEU A 9 -5.08 -7.08 -4.51
CA LEU A 9 -4.72 -6.16 -3.43
C LEU A 9 -5.48 -6.48 -2.14
N SER A 10 -6.75 -6.88 -2.21
CA SER A 10 -7.52 -7.26 -1.02
C SER A 10 -6.98 -8.53 -0.32
N LYS A 11 -6.26 -9.38 -1.05
CA LYS A 11 -5.66 -10.62 -0.53
C LYS A 11 -4.20 -10.48 -0.11
N THR A 12 -3.54 -9.37 -0.47
CA THR A 12 -2.09 -9.22 -0.31
C THR A 12 -1.71 -7.91 0.38
N TRP A 13 -1.96 -6.78 -0.28
CA TRP A 13 -1.54 -5.45 0.14
C TRP A 13 -2.40 -4.91 1.29
N ALA A 14 -3.73 -4.99 1.18
CA ALA A 14 -4.64 -4.48 2.21
C ALA A 14 -4.43 -5.15 3.58
N PRO A 15 -4.37 -6.50 3.71
CA PRO A 15 -4.14 -7.13 5.01
C PRO A 15 -2.81 -6.75 5.67
N GLY A 16 -1.75 -6.55 4.85
CA GLY A 16 -0.47 -6.06 5.37
C GLY A 16 -0.58 -4.64 5.93
N ASN A 17 -1.33 -3.76 5.28
CA ASN A 17 -1.56 -2.41 5.80
C ASN A 17 -2.50 -2.40 7.02
N ASP A 18 -3.51 -3.29 7.07
CA ASP A 18 -4.37 -3.44 8.25
C ASP A 18 -3.53 -3.77 9.49
N ILE A 19 -2.61 -4.74 9.39
CA ILE A 19 -1.67 -5.08 10.46
C ILE A 19 -0.76 -3.91 10.82
N ALA A 20 -0.27 -3.16 9.83
CA ALA A 20 0.55 -1.98 10.09
C ALA A 20 -0.23 -0.90 10.87
N ILE A 21 -1.52 -0.72 10.60
CA ILE A 21 -2.40 0.18 11.36
C ILE A 21 -2.61 -0.34 12.79
N GLU A 22 -2.92 -1.64 12.96
CA GLU A 22 -3.11 -2.26 14.28
C GLU A 22 -1.87 -2.15 15.17
N LEU A 23 -0.68 -2.21 14.57
CA LEU A 23 0.60 -2.03 15.27
C LEU A 23 0.99 -0.56 15.50
N GLY A 24 0.17 0.40 15.06
CA GLY A 24 0.45 1.84 15.17
C GLY A 24 1.61 2.31 14.27
N GLN A 25 1.94 1.54 13.23
CA GLN A 25 3.02 1.81 12.30
C GLN A 25 2.57 2.67 11.11
N MET A 26 1.26 2.74 10.87
CA MET A 26 0.62 3.50 9.80
C MET A 26 -0.70 4.07 10.34
N GLU A 27 -1.15 5.21 9.83
CA GLU A 27 -2.43 5.80 10.25
C GLU A 27 -3.60 5.27 9.42
N GLU A 28 -3.43 5.27 8.09
CA GLU A 28 -4.47 4.87 7.15
C GLU A 28 -3.85 4.52 5.80
N TYR A 29 -4.60 3.79 4.97
CA TYR A 29 -4.33 3.63 3.55
C TYR A 29 -5.60 3.84 2.72
N ALA A 30 -5.42 4.20 1.46
CA ALA A 30 -6.50 4.41 0.51
C ALA A 30 -6.09 3.95 -0.90
N ILE A 31 -7.10 3.58 -1.69
CA ILE A 31 -6.93 3.28 -3.11
C ILE A 31 -7.78 4.27 -3.89
N TYR A 32 -7.15 5.08 -4.73
CA TYR A 32 -7.86 6.01 -5.62
C TYR A 32 -7.74 5.51 -7.05
N ARG A 33 -8.84 5.52 -7.79
CA ARG A 33 -8.86 5.26 -9.23
C ARG A 33 -9.41 6.49 -9.93
N SER A 34 -8.83 6.85 -11.07
CA SER A 34 -9.41 7.89 -11.92
C SER A 34 -10.66 7.36 -12.62
N ASP A 35 -11.78 8.07 -12.48
CA ASP A 35 -13.01 7.80 -13.22
C ASP A 35 -13.05 8.50 -14.59
N LEU A 36 -12.06 9.34 -14.89
CA LEU A 36 -11.99 10.07 -16.15
C LEU A 36 -11.40 9.20 -17.27
N PRO A 37 -11.95 9.29 -18.52
CA PRO A 37 -11.40 8.57 -19.68
C PRO A 37 -9.94 8.89 -19.97
N ALA A 38 -9.50 10.12 -19.66
CA ALA A 38 -8.12 10.55 -19.71
C ALA A 38 -7.59 10.71 -18.29
N SER A 39 -6.83 9.72 -17.81
CA SER A 39 -6.32 9.70 -16.43
C SER A 39 -4.93 10.35 -16.27
N GLY A 40 -4.29 10.77 -17.36
CA GLY A 40 -2.89 11.19 -17.36
C GLY A 40 -1.95 9.98 -17.37
N ASP A 41 -0.74 10.13 -16.80
CA ASP A 41 0.29 9.08 -16.79
C ASP A 41 -0.01 7.92 -15.84
N PHE A 42 -1.07 8.00 -15.02
CA PHE A 42 -1.50 6.90 -14.15
C PHE A 42 -3.02 6.92 -13.98
N ASN A 43 -3.63 5.78 -13.66
CA ASN A 43 -5.07 5.66 -13.45
C ASN A 43 -5.47 5.14 -12.06
N LEU A 44 -4.49 4.77 -11.22
CA LEU A 44 -4.70 4.24 -9.88
C LEU A 44 -3.54 4.62 -8.97
N MET A 45 -3.88 4.98 -7.74
CA MET A 45 -2.93 5.32 -6.68
C MET A 45 -3.18 4.44 -5.46
N LEU A 46 -2.11 3.87 -4.93
CA LEU A 46 -2.07 3.26 -3.61
C LEU A 46 -1.44 4.27 -2.65
N VAL A 47 -2.21 4.73 -1.67
CA VAL A 47 -1.79 5.80 -0.76
C VAL A 47 -1.70 5.23 0.64
N VAL A 48 -0.58 5.47 1.31
CA VAL A 48 -0.37 5.17 2.72
C VAL A 48 -0.04 6.47 3.46
N LYS A 49 -0.57 6.61 4.67
CA LYS A 49 -0.34 7.79 5.50
C LYS A 49 0.39 7.38 6.77
N PHE A 50 1.52 8.04 7.02
CA PHE A 50 2.28 7.94 8.24
C PHE A 50 2.04 9.19 9.10
N ALA A 51 2.13 9.02 10.42
CA ALA A 51 2.03 10.14 11.35
C ALA A 51 3.17 11.15 11.12
N ASN A 52 4.39 10.66 10.88
CA ASN A 52 5.56 11.52 10.68
C ASN A 52 6.47 10.99 9.56
N THR A 53 7.19 11.88 8.87
CA THR A 53 8.19 11.47 7.86
C THR A 53 9.32 10.63 8.47
N ALA A 54 9.63 10.79 9.76
CA ALA A 54 10.60 9.98 10.48
C ALA A 54 10.21 8.49 10.56
N ASP A 55 8.92 8.17 10.42
CA ASP A 55 8.41 6.80 10.42
C ASP A 55 8.78 6.01 9.17
N LEU A 56 9.29 6.68 8.13
CA LEU A 56 9.84 6.05 6.92
C LEU A 56 11.27 5.53 7.13
N ALA A 57 11.95 5.95 8.19
CA ALA A 57 13.30 5.49 8.48
C ALA A 57 13.31 4.00 8.88
N PRO A 58 14.37 3.24 8.54
CA PRO A 58 14.49 1.84 8.96
C PRO A 58 14.40 1.69 10.48
N ASN A 59 13.52 0.79 10.95
CA ASN A 59 13.38 0.49 12.37
C ASN A 59 13.22 -1.03 12.58
N LYS A 60 14.26 -1.64 13.17
CA LYS A 60 14.31 -3.09 13.39
C LYS A 60 13.19 -3.59 14.29
N ALA A 61 12.86 -2.87 15.37
CA ALA A 61 11.81 -3.30 16.29
C ALA A 61 10.43 -3.28 15.63
N ARG A 62 10.14 -2.27 14.81
CA ARG A 62 8.91 -2.21 14.01
C ARG A 62 8.83 -3.34 13.00
N TYR A 63 9.93 -3.62 12.30
CA TYR A 63 10.04 -4.74 11.37
C TYR A 63 9.79 -6.09 12.06
N GLU A 64 10.41 -6.34 13.21
CA GLU A 64 10.22 -7.59 13.97
C GLU A 64 8.78 -7.74 14.48
N ALA A 65 8.17 -6.65 14.98
CA ALA A 65 6.77 -6.65 15.39
C ALA A 65 5.83 -6.95 14.20
N PHE A 66 6.11 -6.35 13.04
CA PHE A 66 5.36 -6.60 11.82
C PHE A 66 5.48 -8.06 11.38
N MET A 67 6.70 -8.60 11.25
CA MET A 67 6.92 -10.00 10.83
C MET A 67 6.36 -11.03 11.81
N LYS A 68 6.23 -10.67 13.09
CA LYS A 68 5.57 -11.51 14.09
C LYS A 68 4.05 -11.56 13.89
N ALA A 69 3.44 -10.46 13.47
CA ALA A 69 2.01 -10.36 13.20
C ALA A 69 1.64 -10.85 11.78
N TYR A 70 2.32 -10.32 10.76
CA TYR A 70 2.24 -10.72 9.36
C TYR A 70 3.26 -11.84 9.11
N THR A 71 2.89 -13.04 9.55
CA THR A 71 3.77 -14.20 9.60
C THR A 71 4.58 -14.37 8.30
N LYS A 72 5.80 -14.90 8.41
CA LYS A 72 6.68 -15.08 7.25
C LYS A 72 6.02 -15.85 6.09
N ALA A 73 5.18 -16.83 6.40
CA ALA A 73 4.47 -17.61 5.39
C ALA A 73 3.41 -16.78 4.62
N GLU A 74 2.73 -15.85 5.28
CA GLU A 74 1.78 -14.94 4.63
C GLU A 74 2.49 -13.88 3.80
N SER A 75 3.59 -13.34 4.32
CA SER A 75 4.46 -12.40 3.60
C SER A 75 5.05 -13.03 2.33
N ASP A 76 5.57 -14.25 2.43
CA ASP A 76 6.17 -14.97 1.29
C ASP A 76 5.10 -15.30 0.23
N LYS A 77 3.89 -15.76 0.63
CA LYS A 77 2.78 -16.02 -0.29
C LYS A 77 2.28 -14.75 -1.00
N SER A 78 2.15 -13.66 -0.24
CA SER A 78 1.75 -12.35 -0.75
C SER A 78 2.76 -11.84 -1.79
N THR A 79 4.05 -11.96 -1.48
CA THR A 79 5.15 -11.60 -2.37
C THR A 79 5.15 -12.43 -3.64
N GLU A 80 5.03 -13.76 -3.53
CA GLU A 80 4.99 -14.65 -4.69
C GLU A 80 3.80 -14.35 -5.61
N TYR A 81 2.62 -14.13 -5.03
CA TYR A 81 1.44 -13.74 -5.78
C TYR A 81 1.66 -12.41 -6.51
N ALA A 82 2.17 -11.40 -5.80
CA ALA A 82 2.41 -10.08 -6.36
C ALA A 82 3.42 -10.14 -7.53
N GLN A 83 4.55 -10.82 -7.35
CA GLN A 83 5.59 -10.94 -8.38
C GLN A 83 5.11 -11.65 -9.65
N LYS A 84 4.26 -12.66 -9.51
CA LYS A 84 3.75 -13.44 -10.66
C LYS A 84 2.59 -12.75 -11.38
N ASN A 85 1.70 -12.10 -10.64
CA ASN A 85 0.42 -11.67 -11.19
C ASN A 85 0.37 -10.17 -11.50
N TYR A 86 1.00 -9.30 -10.70
CA TYR A 86 0.87 -7.86 -10.88
C TYR A 86 1.61 -7.28 -12.09
N PRO A 87 2.84 -7.70 -12.44
CA PRO A 87 3.55 -7.16 -13.59
C PRO A 87 2.81 -7.37 -14.92
N ALA A 88 2.01 -8.44 -15.03
CA ALA A 88 1.18 -8.71 -16.20
C ALA A 88 -0.13 -7.88 -16.21
N MET A 89 -0.53 -7.32 -15.07
CA MET A 89 -1.78 -6.58 -14.92
C MET A 89 -1.59 -5.06 -14.97
N ARG A 90 -0.49 -4.54 -14.41
CA ARG A 90 -0.23 -3.09 -14.30
C ARG A 90 1.25 -2.75 -14.37
N GLU A 91 1.53 -1.58 -14.91
CA GLU A 91 2.83 -0.93 -14.91
C GLU A 91 2.88 0.11 -13.78
N ILE A 92 3.98 0.13 -13.02
CA ILE A 92 4.23 1.15 -12.00
C ILE A 92 4.86 2.36 -12.69
N THR A 93 4.24 3.52 -12.59
CA THR A 93 4.70 4.75 -13.25
C THR A 93 5.50 5.67 -12.33
N GLY A 94 5.46 5.46 -11.00
CA GLY A 94 6.33 6.14 -10.06
C GLY A 94 5.84 6.08 -8.60
N ASP A 95 6.70 6.57 -7.71
CA ASP A 95 6.43 6.76 -6.28
C ASP A 95 6.57 8.24 -5.92
N TYR A 96 5.65 8.75 -5.11
CA TYR A 96 5.57 10.17 -4.78
C TYR A 96 5.29 10.38 -3.30
N MET A 97 5.92 11.39 -2.71
CA MET A 97 5.69 11.77 -1.31
C MET A 97 4.90 13.08 -1.25
N PHE A 98 3.74 13.02 -0.60
CA PHE A 98 2.83 14.15 -0.46
C PHE A 98 2.69 14.58 1.00
N ARG A 99 2.29 15.84 1.22
CA ARG A 99 1.87 16.34 2.51
C ARG A 99 0.47 16.92 2.38
N LYS A 100 -0.44 16.55 3.29
CA LYS A 100 -1.76 17.18 3.41
C LYS A 100 -1.58 18.64 3.84
N ILE A 101 -2.16 19.58 3.09
CA ILE A 101 -2.22 21.00 3.45
C ILE A 101 -3.65 21.32 3.87
N GLU A 102 -3.79 21.87 5.08
CA GLU A 102 -5.07 22.33 5.60
C GLU A 102 -5.11 23.86 5.59
N LEU A 103 -6.10 24.42 4.90
CA LEU A 103 -6.31 25.86 4.87
C LEU A 103 -7.02 26.30 6.16
N LYS A 104 -6.51 27.37 6.77
CA LYS A 104 -7.22 28.03 7.88
C LYS A 104 -8.52 28.62 7.33
N LYS A 105 -9.63 28.28 7.97
CA LYS A 105 -10.93 28.90 7.75
C LYS A 105 -11.09 30.11 8.65
#